data_AF-A0A6G3T1G6-F1
#
_entry.id   AF-A0A6G3T1G6-F1
#
_cell.length_a   1.000
_cell.length_b   1.000
_cell.length_c   1.000
_cell.angle_alpha   90.00
_cell.angle_beta   90.00
_cell.angle_gamma   90.00
#
_symmetry.space_group_name_H-M   'P 1'
#
loop_
_entity.id
_entity.type
_entity.pdbx_description
1 polymer ?
#
loop_
_entity_poly.entity_id
_entity_poly.type
_entity_poly.pdbx_seq_one_letter_code
_entity_poly.pdbx_strand_id
1 'polypeptide(L)'
;MTSPFRFTSPEPADETTGTAAAVHTQVTRDFGIEGALPFVALSAAPDLMAGAWALMRESLLSGHASRTEKELVTYGVSLANRCPFCVGAHTLLLHAGGDRELAGSLARGERPADPEHGRLLAWGQDMRGPWPFAADDAPEFVGSALAFHFINRIVSALIDEEAVSGGADPAELLDTEAGHALVRAVRARPEPGLSLPLLRTGGPQPSWAAGTPV
;
A
#
# COMPACT_ATOMS: atom_id res chain seq x y z
N MET A 1 17.43 -3.96 20.58
CA MET A 1 17.32 -3.48 19.18
C MET A 1 16.79 -2.06 19.23
N THR A 2 17.36 -1.16 18.43
CA THR A 2 16.80 0.19 18.26
C THR A 2 15.46 0.08 17.53
N SER A 3 14.45 0.77 18.06
CA SER A 3 13.11 0.83 17.44
C SER A 3 13.22 1.38 16.01
N PRO A 4 12.46 0.83 15.03
CA PRO A 4 12.40 1.41 13.69
C PRO A 4 11.56 2.71 13.65
N PHE A 5 10.92 3.10 14.76
CA PHE A 5 10.06 4.27 14.83
C PHE A 5 10.80 5.50 15.35
N ARG A 6 10.62 6.63 14.67
CA ARG A 6 11.13 7.95 15.05
C ARG A 6 10.09 8.68 15.88
N PHE A 7 10.53 9.32 16.97
CA PHE A 7 9.74 10.21 17.84
C PHE A 7 8.54 9.57 18.57
N THR A 8 8.14 8.36 18.22
CA THR A 8 7.02 7.63 18.81
C THR A 8 7.46 6.25 19.30
N SER A 9 6.63 5.63 20.12
CA SER A 9 6.81 4.26 20.60
C SER A 9 5.46 3.54 20.50
N PRO A 10 5.03 3.21 19.27
CA PRO A 10 3.75 2.56 19.08
C PRO A 10 3.73 1.18 19.75
N GLU A 11 2.58 0.78 20.26
CA GLU A 11 2.37 -0.56 20.77
C GLU A 11 2.57 -1.60 19.64
N PRO A 12 3.21 -2.74 19.93
CA PRO A 12 3.25 -3.88 19.02
C PRO A 12 1.85 -4.30 18.56
N ALA A 13 1.74 -4.82 17.32
CA ALA A 13 0.46 -5.16 16.71
C ALA A 13 -0.37 -6.16 17.54
N ASP A 14 0.29 -7.14 18.15
CA ASP A 14 -0.29 -8.19 19.00
C ASP A 14 -0.70 -7.71 20.40
N GLU A 15 -0.22 -6.55 20.83
CA GLU A 15 -0.60 -5.90 22.09
C GLU A 15 -1.73 -4.87 21.91
N THR A 16 -2.02 -4.45 20.67
CA THR A 16 -3.09 -3.48 20.41
C THR A 16 -4.48 -4.03 20.75
N THR A 17 -5.41 -3.13 21.05
CA THR A 17 -6.83 -3.47 21.30
C THR A 17 -7.78 -2.59 20.49
N GLY A 18 -9.07 -2.93 20.47
CA GLY A 18 -10.10 -2.12 19.82
C GLY A 18 -9.92 -1.96 18.30
N THR A 19 -10.10 -0.74 17.79
CA THR A 19 -10.01 -0.44 16.35
C THR A 19 -8.63 -0.76 15.77
N ALA A 20 -7.54 -0.48 16.49
CA ALA A 20 -6.19 -0.76 16.01
C ALA A 20 -5.94 -2.26 15.82
N ALA A 21 -6.36 -3.09 16.78
CA ALA A 21 -6.28 -4.55 16.67
C ALA A 21 -7.10 -5.10 15.50
N ALA A 22 -8.29 -4.52 15.27
CA ALA A 22 -9.13 -4.90 14.14
C ALA A 22 -8.49 -4.54 12.78
N VAL A 23 -7.81 -3.40 12.68
CA VAL A 23 -7.04 -3.04 11.49
C VAL A 23 -5.85 -4.00 11.31
N HIS A 24 -5.05 -4.25 12.35
CA HIS A 24 -3.93 -5.19 12.27
C HIS A 24 -4.36 -6.60 11.85
N THR A 25 -5.52 -7.06 12.32
CA THR A 25 -6.11 -8.34 11.88
C THR A 25 -6.39 -8.35 10.37
N GLN A 26 -6.93 -7.26 9.81
CA GLN A 26 -7.15 -7.16 8.37
C GLN A 26 -5.84 -7.05 7.59
N VAL A 27 -4.85 -6.29 8.10
CA VAL A 27 -3.51 -6.16 7.52
C VAL A 27 -2.84 -7.53 7.42
N THR A 28 -2.81 -8.30 8.52
CA THR A 28 -2.22 -9.64 8.54
C THR A 28 -2.93 -10.58 7.58
N ARG A 29 -4.26 -10.51 7.49
CA ARG A 29 -5.02 -11.32 6.53
C ARG A 29 -4.71 -10.96 5.07
N ASP A 30 -4.68 -9.66 4.75
CA ASP A 30 -4.64 -9.19 3.36
C ASP A 30 -3.20 -9.04 2.82
N PHE A 31 -2.18 -9.02 3.70
CA PHE A 31 -0.75 -9.06 3.32
C PHE A 31 0.01 -10.31 3.79
N GLY A 32 -0.55 -11.14 4.67
CA GLY A 32 0.16 -12.33 5.17
C GLY A 32 1.37 -12.02 6.06
N ILE A 33 1.52 -10.77 6.51
CA ILE A 33 2.59 -10.31 7.41
C ILE A 33 1.99 -9.62 8.62
N GLU A 34 2.54 -9.91 9.79
CA GLU A 34 2.19 -9.20 11.01
C GLU A 34 2.99 -7.90 11.10
N GLY A 35 2.38 -6.86 11.69
CA GLY A 35 3.10 -5.64 12.04
C GLY A 35 3.62 -4.83 10.86
N ALA A 36 2.85 -4.69 9.79
CA ALA A 36 3.20 -3.77 8.69
C ALA A 36 3.48 -2.37 9.26
N LEU A 37 4.75 -1.92 9.15
CA LEU A 37 5.27 -0.77 9.90
C LEU A 37 4.44 0.52 9.78
N PRO A 38 3.89 0.91 8.60
CA PRO A 38 3.06 2.12 8.52
C PRO A 38 1.82 2.04 9.42
N PHE A 39 1.21 0.86 9.55
CA PHE A 39 0.03 0.66 10.38
C PHE A 39 0.39 0.50 11.86
N VAL A 40 1.55 -0.07 12.18
CA VAL A 40 2.07 -0.04 13.57
C VAL A 40 2.33 1.40 14.01
N ALA A 41 2.97 2.23 13.17
CA ALA A 41 3.19 3.65 13.47
C ALA A 41 1.88 4.42 13.74
N LEU A 42 0.79 4.04 13.07
CA LEU A 42 -0.54 4.65 13.22
C LEU A 42 -1.36 4.10 14.40
N SER A 43 -0.91 3.05 15.10
CA SER A 43 -1.63 2.47 16.25
C SER A 43 -1.99 3.51 17.33
N ALA A 44 -1.18 4.56 17.48
CA ALA A 44 -1.43 5.65 18.43
C ALA A 44 -2.61 6.57 18.06
N ALA A 45 -3.15 6.46 16.85
CA ALA A 45 -4.30 7.22 16.36
C ALA A 45 -5.29 6.28 15.61
N PRO A 46 -6.06 5.44 16.33
CA PRO A 46 -6.84 4.35 15.73
C PRO A 46 -7.85 4.78 14.67
N ASP A 47 -8.49 5.96 14.81
CA ASP A 47 -9.44 6.45 13.82
C ASP A 47 -8.74 6.88 12.52
N LEU A 48 -7.55 7.48 12.63
CA LEU A 48 -6.70 7.82 11.48
C LEU A 48 -6.16 6.55 10.81
N MET A 49 -5.75 5.57 11.62
CA MET A 49 -5.33 4.25 11.16
C MET A 49 -6.44 3.55 10.38
N ALA A 50 -7.67 3.55 10.90
CA ALA A 50 -8.82 2.97 10.23
C ALA A 50 -9.15 3.66 8.90
N GLY A 51 -9.11 5.00 8.87
CA GLY A 51 -9.29 5.78 7.63
C GLY A 51 -8.23 5.47 6.57
N ALA A 52 -6.96 5.45 6.98
CA ALA A 52 -5.85 5.14 6.09
C ALA A 52 -5.90 3.70 5.57
N TRP A 53 -6.21 2.74 6.44
CA TRP A 53 -6.38 1.34 6.08
C TRP A 53 -7.56 1.16 5.13
N ALA A 54 -8.72 1.74 5.43
CA ALA A 54 -9.90 1.56 4.61
C ALA A 54 -9.69 2.10 3.19
N LEU A 55 -9.22 3.35 3.07
CA LEU A 55 -8.94 3.92 1.76
C LEU A 55 -7.92 3.07 0.99
N MET A 56 -6.81 2.68 1.61
CA MET A 56 -5.79 1.86 0.95
C MET A 56 -6.32 0.47 0.57
N ARG A 57 -6.98 -0.23 1.49
CA ARG A 57 -7.49 -1.59 1.27
C ARG A 57 -8.53 -1.62 0.16
N GLU A 58 -9.54 -0.74 0.23
CA GLU A 58 -10.65 -0.77 -0.72
C GLU A 58 -10.20 -0.33 -2.11
N SER A 59 -9.30 0.66 -2.21
CA SER A 59 -8.82 1.15 -3.50
C SER A 59 -7.73 0.29 -4.13
N LEU A 60 -6.73 -0.19 -3.36
CA LEU A 60 -5.57 -0.90 -3.90
C LEU A 60 -5.76 -2.42 -3.93
N LEU A 61 -6.26 -3.01 -2.84
CA LEU A 61 -6.24 -4.46 -2.65
C LEU A 61 -7.48 -5.13 -3.20
N SER A 62 -8.65 -4.50 -3.02
CA SER A 62 -9.94 -5.00 -3.50
C SER A 62 -10.30 -4.45 -4.88
N GLY A 63 -11.50 -4.74 -5.35
CA GLY A 63 -12.06 -4.15 -6.57
C GLY A 63 -11.78 -4.96 -7.84
N HIS A 64 -12.12 -4.37 -8.98
CA HIS A 64 -12.03 -5.03 -10.28
C HIS A 64 -10.79 -4.62 -11.08
N ALA A 65 -10.28 -3.40 -10.89
CA ALA A 65 -9.11 -2.92 -11.62
C ALA A 65 -7.87 -3.76 -11.30
N SER A 66 -6.91 -3.78 -12.22
CA SER A 66 -5.70 -4.58 -12.06
C SER A 66 -4.90 -4.14 -10.84
N ARG A 67 -4.63 -5.06 -9.91
CA ARG A 67 -3.76 -4.79 -8.76
C ARG A 67 -2.37 -4.34 -9.22
N THR A 68 -1.79 -4.98 -10.24
CA THR A 68 -0.48 -4.62 -10.82
C THR A 68 -0.46 -3.17 -11.30
N GLU A 69 -1.51 -2.71 -11.98
CA GLU A 69 -1.59 -1.34 -12.49
C GLU A 69 -1.74 -0.33 -11.34
N LYS A 70 -2.53 -0.66 -10.31
CA LYS A 70 -2.67 0.18 -9.12
C LYS A 70 -1.36 0.27 -8.34
N GLU A 71 -0.61 -0.84 -8.22
CA GLU A 71 0.73 -0.87 -7.62
C GLU A 71 1.74 -0.02 -8.42
N LEU A 72 1.61 0.07 -9.74
CA LEU A 72 2.46 0.97 -10.56
C LEU A 72 2.19 2.44 -10.28
N VAL A 73 0.92 2.81 -10.11
CA VAL A 73 0.54 4.19 -9.73
C VAL A 73 1.11 4.54 -8.35
N THR A 74 0.94 3.67 -7.37
CA THR A 74 1.43 3.91 -5.98
C THR A 74 2.95 3.88 -5.89
N TYR A 75 3.63 3.06 -6.71
CA TYR A 75 5.07 3.13 -6.92
C TYR A 75 5.50 4.49 -7.50
N GLY A 76 4.79 5.00 -8.51
CA GLY A 76 5.03 6.34 -9.08
C GLY A 76 4.86 7.47 -8.06
N VAL A 77 3.80 7.40 -7.24
CA VAL A 77 3.57 8.33 -6.13
C VAL A 77 4.72 8.27 -5.12
N SER A 78 5.21 7.07 -4.80
CA SER A 78 6.31 6.85 -3.87
C SER A 78 7.64 7.40 -4.39
N LEU A 79 7.90 7.31 -5.69
CA LEU A 79 9.03 7.99 -6.33
C LEU A 79 8.91 9.51 -6.24
N ALA A 80 7.75 10.07 -6.54
CA ALA A 80 7.52 11.52 -6.48
C ALA A 80 7.66 12.06 -5.05
N ASN A 81 7.18 11.32 -4.05
CA ASN A 81 7.31 11.66 -2.64
C ASN A 81 8.69 11.32 -2.06
N ARG A 82 9.59 10.68 -2.84
CA ARG A 82 10.94 10.27 -2.42
C ARG A 82 10.94 9.38 -1.17
N CYS A 83 10.04 8.40 -1.13
CA CYS A 83 9.92 7.45 -0.02
C CYS A 83 10.58 6.10 -0.37
N PRO A 84 11.89 5.89 -0.07
CA PRO A 84 12.58 4.65 -0.42
C PRO A 84 11.96 3.40 0.19
N PHE A 85 11.40 3.46 1.40
CA PHE A 85 10.69 2.32 1.98
C PHE A 85 9.51 1.87 1.11
N CYS A 86 8.67 2.80 0.67
CA CYS A 86 7.51 2.46 -0.16
C CYS A 86 7.91 2.03 -1.57
N VAL A 87 8.99 2.59 -2.15
CA VAL A 87 9.55 2.13 -3.43
C VAL A 87 9.97 0.65 -3.34
N GLY A 88 10.68 0.27 -2.27
CA GLY A 88 11.06 -1.11 -2.02
C GLY A 88 9.85 -2.02 -1.80
N ALA A 89 8.89 -1.58 -0.99
CA ALA A 89 7.68 -2.33 -0.70
C ALA A 89 6.84 -2.62 -1.96
N HIS A 90 6.58 -1.62 -2.81
CA HIS A 90 5.84 -1.83 -4.06
C HIS A 90 6.59 -2.73 -5.04
N THR A 91 7.91 -2.63 -5.10
CA THR A 91 8.75 -3.54 -5.89
C THR A 91 8.59 -4.99 -5.42
N LEU A 92 8.64 -5.22 -4.11
CA LEU A 92 8.42 -6.54 -3.51
C LEU A 92 7.01 -7.07 -3.78
N LEU A 93 5.98 -6.23 -3.63
CA LEU A 93 4.58 -6.59 -3.86
C LEU A 93 4.32 -6.98 -5.32
N LEU A 94 4.86 -6.22 -6.28
CA LEU A 94 4.81 -6.58 -7.71
C LEU A 94 5.47 -7.94 -7.97
N HIS A 95 6.64 -8.18 -7.39
CA HIS A 95 7.32 -9.47 -7.52
C HIS A 95 6.47 -10.61 -6.93
N ALA A 96 5.92 -10.43 -5.73
CA ALA A 96 5.07 -11.42 -5.06
C ALA A 96 3.78 -11.72 -5.85
N GLY A 97 3.21 -10.68 -6.47
CA GLY A 97 2.05 -10.78 -7.38
C GLY A 97 2.30 -11.59 -8.65
N GLY A 98 3.57 -11.76 -9.04
CA GLY A 98 3.98 -12.53 -10.22
C GLY A 98 4.67 -11.69 -11.30
N ASP A 99 4.71 -10.37 -11.15
CA ASP A 99 5.26 -9.42 -12.13
C ASP A 99 6.79 -9.26 -11.96
N ARG A 100 7.52 -10.38 -11.95
CA ARG A 100 8.96 -10.43 -11.62
C ARG A 100 9.83 -9.57 -12.53
N GLU A 101 9.59 -9.63 -13.84
CA GLU A 101 10.31 -8.85 -14.85
C GLU A 101 10.07 -7.33 -14.69
N LEU A 102 8.81 -6.95 -14.45
CA LEU A 102 8.42 -5.57 -14.18
C LEU A 102 9.08 -5.06 -12.89
N ALA A 103 8.95 -5.81 -11.79
CA ALA A 103 9.58 -5.48 -10.52
C ALA A 103 11.10 -5.33 -10.66
N GLY A 104 11.76 -6.24 -11.37
CA GLY A 104 13.21 -6.17 -11.63
C GLY A 104 13.61 -4.93 -12.44
N SER A 105 12.83 -4.55 -13.45
CA SER A 105 13.06 -3.34 -14.23
C SER A 105 12.92 -2.08 -13.38
N LEU A 106 11.86 -1.99 -12.58
CA LEU A 106 11.62 -0.87 -11.66
C LEU A 106 12.71 -0.77 -10.58
N ALA A 107 13.19 -1.89 -10.04
CA ALA A 107 14.28 -1.92 -9.07
C ALA A 107 15.59 -1.33 -9.63
N ARG A 108 15.82 -1.47 -10.94
CA ARG A 108 16.97 -0.88 -11.65
C ARG A 108 16.73 0.57 -12.10
N GLY A 109 15.55 1.14 -11.82
CA GLY A 109 15.16 2.47 -12.29
C GLY A 109 14.86 2.53 -13.80
N GLU A 110 14.62 1.37 -14.42
CA GLU A 110 14.28 1.27 -15.83
C GLU A 110 12.79 1.54 -16.05
N ARG A 111 12.44 1.90 -17.29
CA ARG A 111 11.04 2.09 -17.68
C ARG A 111 10.36 0.73 -17.89
N PRO A 112 9.06 0.59 -17.57
CA PRO A 112 8.28 -0.57 -17.97
C PRO A 112 8.35 -0.80 -19.49
N ALA A 113 8.49 -2.06 -19.90
CA ALA A 113 8.48 -2.44 -21.31
C ALA A 113 7.12 -2.20 -21.99
N ASP A 114 6.04 -2.38 -21.22
CA ASP A 114 4.68 -2.06 -21.65
C ASP A 114 4.45 -0.53 -21.61
N PRO A 115 4.12 0.11 -22.75
CA PRO A 115 3.80 1.52 -22.80
C PRO A 115 2.62 1.93 -21.90
N GLU A 116 1.66 1.04 -21.63
CA GLU A 116 0.51 1.33 -20.77
C GLU A 116 0.92 1.46 -19.30
N HIS A 117 1.72 0.50 -18.82
CA HIS A 117 2.39 0.58 -17.52
C HIS A 117 3.27 1.84 -17.40
N GLY A 118 3.95 2.22 -18.48
CA GLY A 118 4.72 3.47 -18.53
C GLY A 118 3.86 4.73 -18.33
N ARG A 119 2.64 4.76 -18.89
CA ARG A 119 1.70 5.88 -18.68
C ARG A 119 1.16 5.93 -17.26
N LEU A 120 0.80 4.77 -16.68
CA LEU A 120 0.35 4.67 -15.30
C LEU A 120 1.42 5.13 -14.30
N LEU A 121 2.66 4.66 -14.48
CA LEU A 121 3.81 5.10 -13.71
C LEU A 121 4.00 6.63 -13.78
N ALA A 122 3.99 7.18 -14.99
CA ALA A 122 4.17 8.61 -15.20
C ALA A 122 3.03 9.43 -14.56
N TRP A 123 1.79 8.95 -14.63
CA TRP A 123 0.65 9.62 -13.98
C TRP A 123 0.75 9.55 -12.44
N GLY A 124 1.19 8.42 -11.87
CA GLY A 124 1.47 8.34 -10.43
C GLY A 124 2.56 9.32 -9.99
N GLN A 125 3.56 9.60 -10.83
CA GLN A 125 4.59 10.60 -10.55
C GLN A 125 4.07 12.04 -10.67
N ASP A 126 3.13 12.30 -11.56
CA ASP A 126 2.50 13.61 -11.78
C ASP A 126 1.01 13.49 -12.15
N MET A 127 0.16 13.61 -11.15
CA MET A 127 -1.30 13.48 -11.28
C MET A 127 -2.00 14.75 -11.81
N ARG A 128 -1.26 15.75 -12.34
CA ARG A 128 -1.88 16.98 -12.90
C ARG A 128 -2.50 16.77 -14.28
N GLY A 129 -2.04 15.75 -15.01
CA GLY A 129 -2.50 15.43 -16.35
C GLY A 129 -3.77 14.58 -16.39
N PRO A 130 -4.33 14.34 -17.59
CA PRO A 130 -5.41 13.38 -17.76
C PRO A 130 -4.95 11.98 -17.31
N TRP A 131 -5.85 11.24 -16.67
CA TRP A 131 -5.53 9.88 -16.24
C TRP A 131 -5.55 8.87 -17.40
N PRO A 132 -4.67 7.84 -17.37
CA PRO A 132 -4.54 6.86 -18.44
C PRO A 132 -5.38 5.58 -18.24
N PHE A 133 -6.44 5.63 -17.42
CA PHE A 133 -7.33 4.51 -17.10
C PHE A 133 -8.81 4.84 -17.40
N ALA A 134 -9.69 3.84 -17.39
CA ALA A 134 -11.11 4.06 -17.64
C ALA A 134 -11.75 4.86 -16.50
N ALA A 135 -12.80 5.64 -16.83
CA ALA A 135 -13.50 6.44 -15.83
C ALA A 135 -14.13 5.58 -14.71
N ASP A 136 -14.57 4.37 -15.05
CA ASP A 136 -15.17 3.43 -14.08
C ASP A 136 -14.12 2.90 -13.07
N ASP A 137 -12.84 2.84 -13.44
CA ASP A 137 -11.75 2.44 -12.55
C ASP A 137 -11.23 3.61 -11.69
N ALA A 138 -11.69 4.84 -11.94
CA ALA A 138 -11.14 6.04 -11.31
C ALA A 138 -11.16 6.02 -9.77
N PRO A 139 -12.21 5.51 -9.08
CA PRO A 139 -12.19 5.40 -7.63
C PRO A 139 -10.99 4.57 -7.13
N GLU A 140 -10.70 3.43 -7.77
CA GLU A 140 -9.63 2.53 -7.34
C GLU A 140 -8.23 3.14 -7.57
N PHE A 141 -7.99 3.72 -8.75
CA PHE A 141 -6.69 4.35 -9.06
C PHE A 141 -6.43 5.64 -8.28
N VAL A 142 -7.41 6.54 -8.21
CA VAL A 142 -7.29 7.80 -7.47
C VAL A 142 -7.20 7.52 -5.97
N GLY A 143 -8.04 6.62 -5.44
CA GLY A 143 -7.99 6.22 -4.05
C GLY A 143 -6.63 5.63 -3.66
N SER A 144 -6.06 4.77 -4.52
CA SER A 144 -4.73 4.19 -4.30
C SER A 144 -3.65 5.28 -4.24
N ALA A 145 -3.68 6.23 -5.19
CA ALA A 145 -2.72 7.32 -5.22
C ALA A 145 -2.83 8.24 -3.98
N LEU A 146 -4.05 8.60 -3.58
CA LEU A 146 -4.29 9.41 -2.39
C LEU A 146 -3.87 8.71 -1.10
N ALA A 147 -4.16 7.41 -0.97
CA ALA A 147 -3.71 6.59 0.15
C ALA A 147 -2.18 6.65 0.28
N PHE A 148 -1.45 6.52 -0.82
CA PHE A 148 0.02 6.52 -0.78
C PHE A 148 0.64 7.90 -0.63
N HIS A 149 -0.02 8.98 -1.08
CA HIS A 149 0.39 10.33 -0.66
C HIS A 149 0.34 10.49 0.87
N PHE A 150 -0.66 9.92 1.54
CA PHE A 150 -0.74 9.94 3.00
C PHE A 150 0.30 8.99 3.62
N ILE A 151 0.32 7.72 3.23
CA ILE A 151 1.19 6.69 3.82
C ILE A 151 2.67 7.05 3.64
N ASN A 152 3.10 7.54 2.47
CA ASN A 152 4.49 7.95 2.27
C ASN A 152 4.92 9.02 3.29
N ARG A 153 4.04 9.98 3.62
CA ARG A 153 4.33 11.02 4.61
C ARG A 153 4.44 10.46 6.02
N ILE A 154 3.58 9.52 6.38
CA ILE A 154 3.66 8.81 7.67
C ILE A 154 4.97 8.04 7.78
N VAL A 155 5.32 7.28 6.73
CA VAL A 155 6.58 6.52 6.66
C VAL A 155 7.78 7.44 6.80
N SER A 156 7.90 8.46 5.95
CA SER A 156 9.07 9.34 5.98
C SER A 156 9.18 10.20 7.23
N ALA A 157 8.07 10.46 7.93
CA ALA A 157 8.10 11.19 9.19
C ALA A 157 8.41 10.31 10.41
N LEU A 158 7.85 9.09 10.46
CA LEU A 158 7.78 8.28 11.68
C LEU A 158 8.59 6.99 11.63
N ILE A 159 9.14 6.60 10.48
CA ILE A 159 9.93 5.37 10.33
C ILE A 159 11.36 5.74 9.95
N ASP A 160 12.32 5.06 10.57
CA ASP A 160 13.71 5.14 10.19
C ASP A 160 13.98 4.32 8.93
N GLU A 161 13.74 4.95 7.79
CA GLU A 161 13.85 4.32 6.46
C GLU A 161 15.23 3.69 6.21
N GLU A 162 16.31 4.23 6.78
CA GLU A 162 17.67 3.66 6.66
C GLU A 162 17.82 2.37 7.47
N ALA A 163 17.16 2.27 8.63
CA ALA A 163 17.18 1.09 9.47
C ALA A 163 16.35 -0.07 8.88
N VAL A 164 15.34 0.24 8.06
CA VAL A 164 14.40 -0.74 7.50
C VAL A 164 14.62 -1.04 6.02
N SER A 165 15.33 -0.17 5.29
CA SER A 165 15.73 -0.42 3.90
C SER A 165 17.00 -1.28 3.86
N GLY A 166 16.87 -2.53 4.32
CA GLY A 166 17.90 -3.54 4.07
C GLY A 166 17.87 -3.91 2.60
N GLY A 167 18.99 -3.78 1.89
CA GLY A 167 19.14 -4.11 0.47
C GLY A 167 19.05 -5.62 0.16
N ALA A 168 18.17 -6.36 0.83
CA ALA A 168 17.92 -7.77 0.58
C ALA A 168 17.25 -7.96 -0.77
N ASP A 169 17.63 -9.04 -1.48
CA ASP A 169 17.01 -9.41 -2.75
C ASP A 169 15.55 -9.81 -2.50
N PRO A 170 14.56 -9.22 -3.21
CA PRO A 170 13.16 -9.66 -3.15
C PRO A 170 12.98 -11.17 -3.31
N ALA A 171 13.77 -11.84 -4.14
CA ALA A 171 13.69 -13.28 -4.32
C ALA A 171 14.04 -14.05 -3.03
N GLU A 172 15.07 -13.61 -2.31
CA GLU A 172 15.47 -14.20 -1.03
C GLU A 172 14.43 -13.95 0.07
N LEU A 173 13.86 -12.73 0.12
CA LEU A 173 12.80 -12.41 1.07
C LEU A 173 11.56 -13.28 0.87
N LEU A 174 11.23 -13.59 -0.39
CA LEU A 174 10.04 -14.35 -0.76
C LEU A 174 10.20 -15.87 -0.63
N ASP A 175 11.42 -16.40 -0.51
CA ASP A 175 11.70 -17.84 -0.29
C ASP A 175 11.59 -18.26 1.20
N THR A 176 11.07 -17.37 2.05
CA THR A 176 10.82 -17.64 3.47
C THR A 176 9.37 -18.07 3.73
N GLU A 177 9.06 -18.60 4.92
CA GLU A 177 7.67 -18.91 5.29
C GLU A 177 6.77 -17.66 5.26
N ALA A 178 7.27 -16.55 5.80
CA ALA A 178 6.61 -15.25 5.73
C ALA A 178 6.47 -14.74 4.28
N GLY A 179 7.51 -14.94 3.46
CA GLY A 179 7.48 -14.65 2.02
C GLY A 179 6.39 -15.43 1.28
N HIS A 180 6.26 -16.74 1.54
CA HIS A 180 5.20 -17.56 0.98
C HIS A 180 3.80 -17.13 1.45
N ALA A 181 3.65 -16.71 2.70
CA ALA A 181 2.40 -16.16 3.22
C ALA A 181 2.02 -14.85 2.50
N LEU A 182 3.00 -13.95 2.31
CA LEU A 182 2.84 -12.72 1.53
C LEU A 182 2.42 -13.02 0.09
N VAL A 183 3.08 -13.95 -0.60
CA VAL A 183 2.72 -14.35 -1.98
C VAL A 183 1.29 -14.84 -2.06
N ARG A 184 0.85 -15.69 -1.12
CA ARG A 184 -0.54 -16.18 -1.10
C ARG A 184 -1.54 -15.04 -0.90
N ALA A 185 -1.26 -14.14 0.04
CA ALA A 185 -2.12 -13.00 0.35
C ALA A 185 -2.18 -11.98 -0.81
N VAL A 186 -1.03 -11.64 -1.41
CA VAL A 186 -0.94 -10.69 -2.53
C VAL A 186 -1.69 -11.19 -3.77
N ARG A 187 -1.69 -12.51 -4.01
CA ARG A 187 -2.41 -13.12 -5.13
C ARG A 187 -3.91 -13.30 -4.87
N ALA A 188 -4.35 -13.18 -3.62
CA ALA A 188 -5.76 -13.15 -3.31
C ALA A 188 -6.38 -11.82 -3.76
N ARG A 189 -7.68 -11.86 -4.06
CA ARG A 189 -8.51 -10.66 -4.26
C ARG A 189 -9.48 -10.56 -3.08
N PRO A 190 -9.19 -9.74 -2.07
CA PRO A 190 -10.09 -9.55 -0.94
C PRO A 190 -11.43 -8.96 -1.39
N GLU A 191 -12.51 -9.41 -0.77
CA GLU A 191 -13.85 -8.85 -1.00
C GLU A 191 -13.87 -7.34 -0.63
N PRO A 192 -14.48 -6.49 -1.49
CA PRO A 192 -14.68 -5.08 -1.18
C PRO A 192 -15.57 -4.85 0.04
N GLY A 193 -15.36 -3.75 0.74
CA GLY A 193 -16.17 -3.23 1.84
C GLY A 193 -15.84 -3.76 3.24
N LEU A 194 -14.94 -4.75 3.40
CA LEU A 194 -14.66 -5.32 4.73
C LEU A 194 -14.00 -4.33 5.70
N SER A 195 -13.36 -3.27 5.23
CA SER A 195 -12.80 -2.25 6.12
C SER A 195 -13.80 -1.15 6.53
N LEU A 196 -14.90 -0.98 5.80
CA LEU A 196 -15.85 0.11 6.04
C LEU A 196 -16.45 0.13 7.46
N PRO A 197 -16.80 -1.00 8.10
CA PRO A 197 -17.26 -0.99 9.49
C PRO A 197 -16.24 -0.41 10.49
N LEU A 198 -14.95 -0.37 10.15
CA LEU A 198 -13.88 0.17 11.00
C LEU A 198 -13.87 1.69 11.06
N LEU A 199 -14.42 2.38 10.06
CA LEU A 199 -14.41 3.85 9.99
C LEU A 199 -15.23 4.49 11.12
N ARG A 200 -16.29 3.80 11.57
CA ARG A 200 -17.20 4.25 12.64
C ARG A 200 -17.73 5.69 12.44
N THR A 201 -17.66 6.21 11.22
CA THR A 201 -18.07 7.54 10.81
C THR A 201 -19.17 7.44 9.76
N GLY A 202 -20.17 8.31 9.86
CA GLY A 202 -21.15 8.53 8.80
C GLY A 202 -20.86 9.83 8.06
N GLY A 203 -21.36 9.96 6.83
CA GLY A 203 -21.21 11.18 6.04
C GLY A 203 -21.42 10.91 4.55
N PRO A 204 -21.53 11.97 3.73
CA PRO A 204 -21.50 11.81 2.29
C PRO A 204 -20.12 11.28 1.86
N GLN A 205 -20.10 10.25 1.01
CA GLN A 205 -18.86 9.81 0.37
C GLN A 205 -18.30 10.92 -0.53
N PRO A 206 -16.97 10.93 -0.78
CA PRO A 206 -16.40 11.82 -1.79
C PRO A 206 -17.03 11.57 -3.17
N SER A 207 -17.23 12.62 -3.96
CA SER A 207 -17.84 12.49 -5.29
C SER A 207 -17.07 11.56 -6.23
N TRP A 208 -15.74 11.47 -6.04
CA TRP A 208 -14.86 10.62 -6.84
C TRP A 208 -14.93 9.14 -6.45
N ALA A 209 -15.55 8.78 -5.32
CA ALA A 209 -15.78 7.39 -4.93
C ALA A 209 -16.87 6.69 -5.75
N ALA A 210 -17.74 7.47 -6.42
CA ALA A 210 -18.76 7.00 -7.36
C ALA A 210 -19.71 5.89 -6.85
N GLY A 211 -19.92 5.78 -5.53
CA GLY A 211 -20.79 4.76 -4.93
C GLY A 211 -20.11 3.43 -4.68
N THR A 212 -18.79 3.36 -4.89
CA THR A 212 -17.97 2.20 -4.58
C THR A 212 -17.59 2.19 -3.09
N PRO A 213 -17.02 1.09 -2.57
CA PRO A 213 -16.47 1.04 -1.22
C PRO A 213 -15.25 1.93 -0.95
N VAL A 214 -14.72 2.65 -1.95
CA VAL A 214 -13.56 3.56 -1.81
C VAL A 214 -13.92 4.86 -1.10
#